data_AF-A0A368G854-F1
#
_entry.id   AF-A0A368G854-F1
#
_cell.length_a   1.000
_cell.length_b   1.000
_cell.length_c   1.000
_cell.angle_alpha   90.00
_cell.angle_beta   90.00
_cell.angle_gamma   90.00
#
_symmetry.space_group_name_H-M   'P 1'
#
loop_
_entity.id
_entity.type
_entity.pdbx_description
1 polymer ?
#
loop_
_entity_poly.entity_id
_entity_poly.type
_entity_poly.pdbx_seq_one_letter_code
_entity_poly.pdbx_strand_id
1 'polypeptide(L)'
;MTRCSACGLAIDATDNANGVGHPMCRGRPPPGGAQWCPLCAVAVDDTKQAWKTHLTTECYNNPRRNGPEIEFDTAPEIKSEKQVRP
;
A
#
# COMPACT_ATOMS: atom_id res chain seq x y z
N MET A 1 -9.20 13.26 -1.51
CA MET A 1 -7.96 12.54 -1.18
C MET A 1 -6.93 12.75 -2.29
N THR A 2 -5.73 13.18 -1.93
CA THR A 2 -4.55 13.31 -2.80
C THR A 2 -3.37 12.58 -2.17
N ARG A 3 -2.26 12.44 -2.90
CA ARG A 3 -1.02 11.88 -2.38
C ARG A 3 -0.30 12.93 -1.54
N CYS A 4 0.05 12.59 -0.30
CA CYS A 4 0.95 13.42 0.51
C CYS A 4 2.36 13.38 -0.11
N SER A 5 2.92 14.55 -0.40
CA SER A 5 4.25 14.67 -1.00
C SER A 5 5.39 14.17 -0.09
N ALA A 6 5.19 14.19 1.23
CA ALA A 6 6.21 13.79 2.19
C ALA A 6 6.29 12.27 2.42
N CYS A 7 5.17 11.58 2.62
CA CYS A 7 5.14 10.14 2.94
C CYS A 7 4.55 9.25 1.85
N GLY A 8 3.91 9.82 0.82
CA GLY A 8 3.22 9.05 -0.21
C GLY A 8 1.88 8.44 0.19
N LEU A 9 1.45 8.55 1.46
CA LEU A 9 0.12 8.11 1.90
C LEU A 9 -0.98 9.08 1.42
N ALA A 10 -2.22 8.59 1.37
CA ALA A 10 -3.38 9.41 1.05
C ALA A 10 -3.66 10.43 2.17
N ILE A 11 -3.86 11.68 1.79
CA ILE A 11 -4.22 12.79 2.68
C ILE A 11 -5.40 13.55 2.07
N ASP A 12 -6.17 14.28 2.87
CA ASP A 12 -7.19 15.17 2.32
C ASP A 12 -6.57 16.23 1.41
N ALA A 13 -7.30 16.62 0.36
CA ALA A 13 -6.81 17.59 -0.61
C ALA A 13 -6.68 18.99 0.03
N THR A 14 -7.58 19.33 0.94
CA THR A 14 -7.60 20.60 1.68
C THR A 14 -6.42 20.66 2.64
N ASP A 15 -6.19 19.59 3.41
CA ASP A 15 -5.05 19.48 4.32
C ASP A 15 -3.73 19.61 3.57
N ASN A 16 -3.59 18.91 2.44
CA ASN A 16 -2.39 18.99 1.61
C ASN A 16 -2.19 20.40 1.01
N ALA A 17 -3.27 21.07 0.59
CA ALA A 17 -3.21 22.44 0.07
C ALA A 17 -2.84 23.46 1.17
N ASN A 18 -3.26 23.21 2.41
CA ASN A 18 -2.94 24.03 3.57
C ASN A 18 -1.56 23.69 4.18
N GLY A 19 -0.80 22.77 3.59
CA GLY A 19 0.50 22.34 4.09
C GLY A 19 0.42 21.51 5.38
N VAL A 20 -0.77 21.04 5.75
CA VAL A 20 -0.95 20.11 6.87
C VAL A 20 -0.38 18.76 6.44
N GLY A 21 0.70 18.33 7.09
CA GLY A 21 1.31 17.04 6.82
C GLY A 21 0.39 15.89 7.23
N HIS A 22 0.51 14.74 6.55
CA HIS A 22 -0.28 13.57 6.92
C HIS A 22 -0.01 13.19 8.40
N PRO A 23 -1.03 13.02 9.26
CA PRO A 23 -0.83 12.85 10.70
C PRO A 23 0.11 11.69 11.06
N MET A 24 0.10 10.61 10.26
CA MET A 24 0.96 9.44 10.46
C MET A 24 2.39 9.63 9.94
N CYS A 25 2.61 10.57 9.01
CA CYS A 25 3.93 10.85 8.44
C CYS A 25 4.85 11.58 9.42
N ARG A 26 4.28 12.47 10.26
CA ARG A 26 5.05 13.45 11.05
C ARG A 26 6.11 14.19 10.20
N GLY A 27 5.85 14.36 8.90
CA GLY A 27 6.78 14.97 7.94
C GLY A 27 7.97 14.09 7.51
N ARG A 28 8.00 12.79 7.83
CA ARG A 28 9.11 11.90 7.44
C ARG A 28 8.76 10.98 6.26
N PRO A 29 9.59 10.95 5.21
CA PRO A 29 9.48 9.93 4.18
C PRO A 29 9.81 8.56 4.76
N PRO A 30 9.33 7.47 4.13
CA PRO A 30 9.80 6.14 4.48
C PRO A 30 11.32 6.01 4.20
N PRO A 31 12.01 5.08 4.87
CA PRO A 31 13.39 4.74 4.55
C PRO A 31 13.58 4.39 3.07
N GLY A 32 14.79 4.56 2.54
CA GLY A 32 15.08 4.28 1.13
C GLY A 32 14.73 2.84 0.76
N GLY A 33 13.93 2.67 -0.30
CA GLY A 33 13.46 1.36 -0.76
C GLY A 33 12.22 0.84 -0.03
N ALA A 34 11.68 1.58 0.94
CA ALA A 34 10.49 1.21 1.69
C ALA A 34 9.30 2.13 1.38
N GLN A 35 8.10 1.64 1.73
CA GLN A 35 6.84 2.37 1.71
C GLN A 35 6.16 2.25 3.07
N TRP A 36 5.36 3.25 3.44
CA TRP A 36 4.55 3.16 4.65
C TRP A 36 3.36 2.23 4.42
N CYS A 37 3.17 1.26 5.32
CA CYS A 37 1.92 0.49 5.38
C CYS A 37 0.75 1.44 5.72
N PRO A 38 -0.28 1.56 4.87
CA PRO A 38 -1.40 2.46 5.12
C PRO A 38 -2.27 2.02 6.30
N LEU A 39 -2.16 0.75 6.72
CA LEU A 39 -2.92 0.20 7.83
C LEU A 39 -2.24 0.52 9.17
N CYS A 40 -0.93 0.35 9.26
CA CYS A 40 -0.22 0.41 10.55
C CYS A 40 0.94 1.41 10.61
N ALA A 41 1.23 2.16 9.53
CA ALA A 41 2.34 3.12 9.44
C ALA A 41 3.74 2.56 9.76
N VAL A 42 3.94 1.25 9.63
CA VAL A 42 5.27 0.62 9.65
C VAL A 42 5.87 0.70 8.25
N ALA A 43 7.20 0.92 8.16
CA ALA A 43 7.91 0.91 6.88
C ALA A 43 8.09 -0.53 6.39
N VAL A 44 7.76 -0.79 5.13
CA VAL A 44 7.83 -2.09 4.47
C VAL A 44 8.63 -1.94 3.19
N ASP A 45 9.60 -2.81 2.94
CA ASP A 45 10.34 -2.81 1.68
C ASP A 45 9.39 -2.91 0.49
N ASP A 46 9.65 -2.16 -0.59
CA ASP A 46 8.78 -2.07 -1.77
C ASP A 46 8.94 -3.29 -2.69
N THR A 47 8.71 -4.47 -2.12
CA THR A 47 8.77 -5.76 -2.81
C THR A 47 7.53 -6.58 -2.50
N LYS A 48 7.04 -7.35 -3.48
CA LYS A 48 5.87 -8.22 -3.29
C LYS A 48 6.02 -9.18 -2.10
N GLN A 49 7.22 -9.71 -1.90
CA GLN A 49 7.48 -10.67 -0.83
C GLN A 49 7.43 -10.01 0.56
N ALA A 50 8.04 -8.83 0.71
CA ALA A 50 7.98 -8.07 1.98
C ALA A 50 6.53 -7.68 2.32
N TRP A 51 5.76 -7.19 1.34
CA TRP A 51 4.35 -6.89 1.53
C TRP A 51 3.51 -8.12 1.90
N LYS A 52 3.77 -9.27 1.26
CA LYS A 52 3.10 -10.52 1.61
C LYS A 52 3.38 -10.88 3.07
N THR A 53 4.64 -10.96 3.46
CA THR A 53 5.04 -11.27 4.85
C THR A 53 4.44 -10.28 5.83
N HIS A 54 4.52 -8.98 5.54
CA HIS A 54 3.99 -7.93 6.40
C HIS A 54 2.48 -8.09 6.60
N LEU A 55 1.70 -8.21 5.54
CA LEU A 55 0.23 -8.26 5.61
C LEU A 55 -0.29 -9.56 6.23
N THR A 56 0.43 -10.68 6.10
CA THR A 56 -0.01 -11.97 6.68
C THR A 56 0.46 -12.17 8.11
N THR A 57 1.66 -11.70 8.48
CA THR A 57 2.28 -12.08 9.76
C THR A 57 2.59 -10.92 10.70
N GLU A 58 2.83 -9.70 10.20
CA GLU A 58 3.41 -8.62 11.00
C GLU A 58 2.46 -7.43 11.23
N CYS A 59 1.53 -7.18 10.29
CA CYS A 59 0.67 -6.01 10.31
C CYS A 59 -0.36 -6.10 11.45
N TYR A 60 -0.07 -5.43 12.57
CA TYR A 60 -0.92 -5.42 13.75
C TYR A 60 -2.28 -4.75 13.54
N ASN A 61 -2.42 -3.90 12.52
CA ASN A 61 -3.67 -3.24 12.17
C ASN A 61 -4.31 -3.81 10.90
N ASN A 62 -3.98 -5.05 10.51
CA ASN A 62 -4.70 -5.72 9.43
C ASN A 62 -5.98 -6.38 9.99
N PRO A 63 -7.19 -5.82 9.71
CA PRO A 63 -8.44 -6.37 10.24
C PRO A 63 -8.78 -7.75 9.68
N ARG A 64 -8.15 -8.16 8.58
CA ARG A 64 -8.31 -9.49 7.96
C ARG A 64 -7.23 -10.48 8.37
N ARG A 65 -6.34 -10.14 9.32
CA ARG A 65 -5.27 -11.03 9.77
C ARG A 65 -5.80 -12.37 10.30
N ASN A 66 -6.96 -12.35 10.97
CA ASN A 66 -7.67 -13.53 11.47
C ASN A 66 -8.88 -13.91 10.59
N GLY A 67 -8.92 -13.41 9.35
CA GLY A 67 -9.97 -13.77 8.41
C GLY A 67 -9.82 -15.22 7.94
N PRO A 68 -10.85 -15.79 7.28
CA PRO A 68 -10.72 -17.09 6.65
C PRO A 68 -9.53 -17.08 5.67
N GLU A 69 -8.73 -18.14 5.65
CA GLU A 69 -7.64 -18.28 4.69
C GLU A 69 -8.22 -18.22 3.28
N ILE A 70 -7.78 -17.24 2.50
CA ILE A 70 -8.15 -17.11 1.09
C ILE A 70 -7.02 -17.74 0.30
N GLU A 71 -7.31 -18.86 -0.37
CA GLU A 71 -6.37 -19.44 -1.33
C GLU A 71 -6.18 -18.45 -2.49
N PHE A 72 -4.97 -17.92 -2.62
CA PHE A 72 -4.62 -17.09 -3.77
C PHE A 72 -4.38 -18.04 -4.95
N ASP A 73 -5.34 -18.06 -5.87
CA ASP A 73 -5.24 -18.80 -7.12
C ASP A 73 -3.98 -18.33 -7.86
N THR A 74 -2.98 -19.19 -7.95
CA THR A 74 -1.69 -18.92 -8.59
C THR A 74 -1.77 -19.10 -10.11
N ALA A 75 -2.97 -18.95 -10.68
CA ALA A 75 -3.22 -19.12 -12.09
C ALA A 75 -2.37 -18.12 -12.91
N PRO A 76 -1.53 -18.60 -13.85
CA PRO A 76 -0.71 -17.75 -14.68
C PRO A 76 -1.54 -16.99 -15.71
N GLU A 77 -1.18 -15.72 -15.89
CA GLU A 77 -1.50 -14.75 -16.94
C GLU A 77 -2.66 -15.07 -17.91
N ILE A 78 -3.70 -14.24 -17.83
CA ILE A 78 -4.72 -14.09 -18.86
C ILE A 78 -4.03 -13.67 -20.17
N LYS A 79 -3.99 -14.57 -21.15
CA LYS A 79 -3.54 -14.27 -22.51
C LYS A 79 -4.40 -13.14 -23.08
N SER A 80 -3.77 -12.01 -23.42
CA SER A 80 -4.42 -10.94 -24.18
C SER A 80 -4.78 -11.45 -25.57
N GLU A 81 -6.07 -11.71 -25.82
CA GLU A 81 -6.57 -11.86 -27.18
C GLU A 81 -6.51 -10.48 -27.87
N LYS A 82 -5.68 -10.37 -28.91
CA LYS A 82 -5.65 -9.23 -29.81
C LYS A 82 -7.02 -9.11 -30.48
N GLN A 83 -7.81 -8.13 -30.06
CA GLN A 83 -8.99 -7.69 -30.78
C GLN A 83 -8.56 -7.01 -32.08
N VAL A 84 -8.44 -7.76 -33.17
CA VAL A 84 -8.44 -7.20 -34.52
C VAL A 84 -9.87 -6.74 -34.80
N ARG A 85 -10.09 -5.43 -34.90
CA ARG A 85 -11.38 -4.88 -35.35
C ARG A 85 -11.40 -4.81 -36.88
N PRO A 86 -12.55 -5.11 -37.52
CA PRO A 86 -12.72 -5.01 -38.97
C PRO A 86 -12.73 -3.57 -39.47
#